data_AF-A0A4R8Q2E6-F1
#
_entry.id   AF-A0A4R8Q2E6-F1
#
_cell.length_a   1.000
_cell.length_b   1.000
_cell.length_c   1.000
_cell.angle_alpha   90.00
_cell.angle_beta   90.00
_cell.angle_gamma   90.00
#
_symmetry.space_group_name_H-M   'P 1'
#
loop_
_entity.id
_entity.type
_entity.pdbx_description
1 polymer ?
#
loop_
_entity_poly.entity_id
_entity_poly.type
_entity_poly.pdbx_seq_one_letter_code
_entity_poly.pdbx_strand_id
1 'polypeptide(L)'
;MEARVDDDTGTLYLNNVQQSYQGGQRPFRARDAFVAFWKHSTTKPLDSLREIVYMSVNTDDTIGAISHVQDTWKPKCSSDGMCTVTWEDEEPFAFFLDNTPHAKSASYIPYEFDELARLYVSAYDWGDPRTVKEVWFRIVFDITPSQ
;
A
#
# COMPACT_ATOMS: atom_id res chain seq x y z
N MET A 1 -4.80 -1.56 -15.66
CA MET A 1 -4.58 -0.81 -14.41
C MET A 1 -5.53 0.36 -14.44
N GLU A 2 -6.46 0.39 -13.50
CA GLU A 2 -7.35 1.52 -13.27
C GLU A 2 -6.85 2.23 -12.00
N ALA A 3 -6.70 3.55 -12.05
CA ALA A 3 -6.19 4.33 -10.91
C ALA A 3 -7.02 5.61 -10.73
N ARG A 4 -7.16 6.06 -9.48
CA ARG A 4 -7.87 7.29 -9.10
C ARG A 4 -7.14 7.98 -7.96
N VAL A 5 -7.05 9.31 -7.99
CA VAL A 5 -6.58 10.13 -6.85
C VAL A 5 -7.77 10.75 -6.14
N ASP A 6 -7.65 10.83 -4.82
CA ASP A 6 -8.53 11.58 -3.94
C ASP A 6 -7.72 12.67 -3.23
N ASP A 7 -7.82 13.91 -3.74
CA ASP A 7 -7.00 15.05 -3.31
C ASP A 7 -7.31 15.53 -1.89
N ASP A 8 -8.52 15.29 -1.41
CA ASP A 8 -8.97 15.73 -0.09
C ASP A 8 -8.36 14.88 1.03
N THR A 9 -8.13 13.60 0.72
CA THR A 9 -7.57 12.60 1.65
C THR A 9 -6.10 12.30 1.40
N GLY A 10 -5.58 12.66 0.23
CA GLY A 10 -4.22 12.32 -0.17
C GLY A 10 -4.07 10.84 -0.53
N THR A 11 -5.13 10.23 -1.08
CA THR A 11 -5.20 8.79 -1.33
C THR A 11 -5.08 8.45 -2.82
N LEU A 12 -4.18 7.53 -3.15
CA LEU A 12 -4.06 6.91 -4.47
C LEU A 12 -4.74 5.54 -4.47
N TYR A 13 -5.86 5.41 -5.17
CA TYR A 13 -6.55 4.14 -5.37
C TYR A 13 -6.04 3.43 -6.64
N LEU A 14 -5.76 2.13 -6.51
CA LEU A 14 -5.27 1.28 -7.59
C LEU A 14 -6.16 0.04 -7.70
N ASN A 15 -6.91 -0.06 -8.80
CA ASN A 15 -7.72 -1.21 -9.17
C ASN A 15 -6.93 -2.13 -10.13
N ASN A 16 -6.94 -3.43 -9.81
CA ASN A 16 -6.54 -4.51 -10.70
C ASN A 16 -5.15 -4.30 -11.33
N VAL A 17 -4.10 -4.36 -10.50
CA VAL A 17 -2.72 -4.45 -10.97
C VAL A 17 -2.47 -5.87 -11.44
N GLN A 18 -2.95 -6.22 -12.63
CA GLN A 18 -2.48 -7.42 -13.32
C GLN A 18 -0.98 -7.27 -13.54
N GLN A 19 -0.18 -7.96 -12.72
CA GLN A 19 1.22 -8.17 -13.01
C GLN A 19 1.32 -9.20 -14.14
N SER A 20 0.99 -8.82 -15.38
CA SER A 20 1.24 -9.67 -16.54
C SER A 20 2.75 -9.75 -16.79
N TYR A 21 3.40 -10.71 -16.12
CA TYR A 21 4.76 -11.11 -16.43
C TYR A 21 4.74 -12.10 -17.60
N GLN A 22 4.74 -11.58 -18.83
CA GLN A 22 5.20 -12.32 -20.01
C GLN A 22 6.24 -11.47 -20.73
N GLY A 23 7.52 -11.86 -20.71
CA GLY A 23 8.51 -11.31 -21.65
C GLY A 23 9.74 -10.56 -21.10
N GLY A 24 10.07 -10.67 -19.81
CA GLY A 24 11.46 -10.45 -19.36
C GLY A 24 12.03 -9.03 -19.32
N GLN A 25 11.31 -7.98 -19.74
CA GLN A 25 11.69 -6.60 -19.44
C GLN A 25 10.46 -5.76 -19.10
N ARG A 26 10.42 -5.20 -17.89
CA ARG A 26 9.52 -4.10 -17.56
C ARG A 26 10.15 -2.82 -18.11
N PRO A 27 9.58 -2.16 -19.14
CA PRO A 27 10.13 -0.89 -19.63
C PRO A 27 10.00 0.25 -18.60
N PHE A 28 9.19 0.08 -17.55
CA PHE A 28 9.02 1.02 -16.43
C PHE A 28 8.73 0.26 -15.13
N ARG A 29 9.21 0.74 -13.98
CA ARG A 29 8.83 0.13 -12.68
C ARG A 29 7.41 0.58 -12.34
N ALA A 30 6.59 -0.30 -11.75
CA ALA A 30 5.19 0.02 -11.42
C ALA A 30 5.07 1.27 -10.53
N ARG A 31 6.02 1.47 -9.62
CA ARG A 31 6.14 2.67 -8.78
C ARG A 31 6.36 3.96 -9.58
N ASP A 32 7.14 3.93 -10.66
CA ASP A 32 7.37 5.10 -11.51
C ASP A 32 6.05 5.52 -12.19
N ALA A 33 5.27 4.53 -12.64
CA ALA A 33 3.96 4.78 -13.22
C ALA A 33 2.98 5.36 -12.20
N PHE A 34 3.01 4.90 -10.94
CA PHE A 34 2.17 5.44 -9.87
C PHE A 34 2.51 6.90 -9.54
N VAL A 35 3.80 7.21 -9.41
CA VAL A 35 4.26 8.58 -9.13
C VAL A 35 3.94 9.51 -10.30
N ALA A 36 4.14 9.07 -11.55
CA ALA A 36 3.77 9.83 -12.73
C ALA A 36 2.25 10.08 -12.81
N PHE A 37 1.45 9.06 -12.47
CA PHE A 37 -0.01 9.19 -12.41
C PHE A 37 -0.43 10.20 -11.34
N TRP A 38 0.15 10.12 -10.13
CA TRP A 38 -0.09 11.11 -9.08
C TRP A 38 0.17 12.53 -9.58
N LYS A 39 1.38 12.79 -10.10
CA LYS A 39 1.75 14.12 -10.65
C LYS A 39 0.82 14.60 -11.77
N HIS A 40 0.22 13.69 -12.53
CA HIS A 40 -0.71 14.03 -13.60
C HIS A 40 -2.14 14.29 -13.10
N SER A 41 -2.59 13.52 -12.12
CA SER A 41 -3.99 13.52 -11.66
C SER A 41 -4.28 14.47 -10.51
N THR A 42 -3.24 15.00 -9.85
CA THR A 42 -3.39 15.98 -8.76
C THR A 42 -2.58 17.24 -9.01
N THR A 43 -3.00 18.33 -8.36
CA THR A 43 -2.19 19.56 -8.23
C THR A 43 -1.39 19.61 -6.93
N LYS A 44 -1.59 18.62 -6.06
CA LYS A 44 -0.92 18.54 -4.76
C LYS A 44 0.54 18.09 -4.93
N PRO A 45 1.44 18.56 -4.05
CA PRO A 45 2.81 18.06 -4.03
C PRO A 45 2.85 16.57 -3.68
N LEU A 46 3.91 15.88 -4.09
CA LEU A 46 4.06 14.45 -3.83
C LEU A 46 4.07 14.11 -2.34
N ASP A 47 4.68 14.96 -1.51
CA ASP A 47 4.74 14.79 -0.06
C ASP A 47 3.38 14.93 0.65
N SER A 48 2.31 15.23 -0.07
CA SER A 48 0.94 15.15 0.42
C SER A 48 0.30 13.76 0.23
N LEU A 49 0.98 12.81 -0.40
CA LEU A 49 0.54 11.42 -0.46
C LEU A 49 0.49 10.85 0.97
N ARG A 50 -0.67 10.31 1.35
CA ARG A 50 -0.90 9.71 2.66
C ARG A 50 -1.23 8.24 2.57
N GLU A 51 -1.87 7.82 1.49
CA GLU A 51 -2.34 6.45 1.38
C GLU A 51 -2.20 5.93 -0.05
N ILE A 52 -1.78 4.67 -0.20
CA ILE A 52 -2.00 3.90 -1.42
C ILE A 52 -2.95 2.76 -1.09
N VAL A 53 -4.10 2.71 -1.75
CA VAL A 53 -5.10 1.66 -1.57
C VAL A 53 -5.12 0.76 -2.80
N TYR A 54 -4.70 -0.48 -2.61
CA TYR A 54 -4.86 -1.54 -3.60
C TYR A 54 -6.23 -2.17 -3.42
N MET A 55 -7.09 -1.92 -4.39
CA MET A 55 -8.45 -2.45 -4.43
C MET A 55 -8.49 -3.78 -5.16
N SER A 56 -9.41 -4.66 -4.74
CA SER A 56 -9.64 -5.98 -5.33
C SER A 56 -8.34 -6.81 -5.42
N VAL A 57 -7.60 -6.86 -4.31
CA VAL A 57 -6.38 -7.66 -4.18
C VAL A 57 -6.73 -9.14 -4.38
N ASN A 58 -6.18 -9.73 -5.43
CA ASN A 58 -6.39 -11.13 -5.81
C ASN A 58 -5.08 -11.92 -5.87
N THR A 59 -3.98 -11.34 -5.38
CA THR A 59 -2.66 -11.97 -5.40
C THR A 59 -2.51 -12.88 -4.19
N ASP A 60 -2.28 -14.17 -4.42
CA ASP A 60 -2.18 -15.19 -3.37
C ASP A 60 -1.18 -14.81 -2.27
N ASP A 61 -0.05 -14.18 -2.61
CA ASP A 61 0.94 -13.72 -1.64
C ASP A 61 0.38 -12.70 -0.64
N THR A 62 -0.39 -11.71 -1.12
CA THR A 62 -0.94 -10.65 -0.24
C THR A 62 -2.10 -11.19 0.59
N ILE A 63 -2.98 -12.00 -0.01
CA ILE A 63 -4.08 -12.65 0.71
C ILE A 63 -3.53 -13.60 1.77
N GLY A 64 -2.53 -14.43 1.41
CA GLY A 64 -1.88 -15.36 2.32
C GLY A 64 -1.17 -14.65 3.48
N ALA A 65 -0.50 -13.53 3.20
CA ALA A 65 0.11 -12.72 4.24
C ALA A 65 -0.93 -12.11 5.20
N ILE A 66 -2.05 -11.61 4.67
CA ILE A 66 -3.18 -11.12 5.48
C ILE A 66 -3.69 -12.23 6.40
N SER A 67 -3.98 -13.42 5.86
CA SER A 67 -4.46 -14.55 6.66
C SER A 67 -3.44 -14.97 7.74
N HIS A 68 -2.16 -15.07 7.38
CA HIS A 68 -1.11 -15.42 8.33
C HIS A 68 -1.01 -14.40 9.46
N VAL A 69 -1.08 -13.10 9.15
CA VAL A 69 -1.02 -12.04 10.16
C VAL A 69 -2.22 -12.10 11.10
N GLN A 70 -3.42 -12.29 10.53
CA GLN A 70 -4.65 -12.42 11.30
C GLN A 70 -4.64 -13.63 12.25
N ASP A 71 -4.14 -14.78 11.79
CA ASP A 71 -4.15 -16.01 12.60
C ASP A 71 -3.06 -16.01 13.67
N THR A 72 -1.89 -15.46 13.36
CA THR A 72 -0.71 -15.50 14.23
C THR A 72 -0.72 -14.40 15.28
N TRP A 73 -0.83 -13.12 14.88
CA TRP A 73 -0.74 -11.98 15.80
C TRP A 73 -2.09 -11.40 16.21
N LYS A 74 -3.19 -11.75 15.51
CA LYS A 74 -4.57 -11.34 15.86
C LYS A 74 -4.70 -9.83 16.13
N PRO A 75 -4.30 -8.98 15.17
CA PRO A 75 -4.42 -7.53 15.32
C PRO A 75 -5.87 -7.13 15.59
N LYS A 76 -6.06 -6.02 16.30
CA LYS A 76 -7.40 -5.49 16.56
C LYS A 76 -7.99 -4.98 15.25
N CYS A 77 -9.19 -5.46 14.93
CA CYS A 77 -9.99 -4.95 13.83
C CYS A 77 -11.13 -4.09 14.37
N SER A 78 -11.44 -2.98 13.69
CA SER A 78 -12.56 -2.12 13.99
C SER A 78 -13.89 -2.80 13.66
N SER A 79 -15.00 -2.22 14.14
CA SER A 79 -16.35 -2.79 14.00
C SER A 79 -16.85 -2.89 12.55
N ASP A 80 -16.27 -2.10 11.65
CA ASP A 80 -16.52 -2.13 10.20
C ASP A 80 -15.65 -3.15 9.46
N GLY A 81 -14.84 -3.93 10.18
CA GLY A 81 -14.04 -5.03 9.63
C GLY A 81 -12.70 -4.60 9.04
N MET A 82 -12.24 -3.37 9.29
CA MET A 82 -10.88 -2.96 8.97
C MET A 82 -9.91 -3.45 10.06
N CYS A 83 -8.82 -4.07 9.66
CA CYS A 83 -7.73 -4.45 10.56
C CYS A 83 -6.50 -3.59 10.25
N THR A 84 -5.72 -3.28 11.28
CA THR A 84 -4.54 -2.40 11.18
C THR A 84 -3.34 -3.05 11.86
N VAL A 85 -2.17 -2.90 11.23
CA VAL A 85 -0.85 -3.16 11.81
C VAL A 85 0.00 -1.91 11.61
N THR A 86 0.58 -1.39 12.70
CA THR A 86 1.43 -0.20 12.63
C THR A 86 2.90 -0.59 12.70
N TRP A 87 3.79 0.37 12.42
CA TRP A 87 5.24 0.17 12.56
C TRP A 87 5.68 -0.19 14.00
N GLU A 88 4.84 0.10 15.01
CA GLU A 88 5.07 -0.28 16.41
C GLU A 88 4.83 -1.79 16.64
N ASP A 89 4.02 -2.44 15.79
CA ASP A 89 3.84 -3.88 15.76
C ASP A 89 4.94 -4.52 14.90
N GLU A 90 6.21 -4.47 15.37
CA GLU A 90 7.41 -4.74 14.56
C GLU A 90 7.34 -6.06 13.76
N GLU A 91 6.95 -7.17 14.39
CA GLU A 91 6.89 -8.49 13.75
C GLU A 91 5.86 -8.59 12.60
N PRO A 92 4.55 -8.35 12.82
CA PRO A 92 3.58 -8.40 11.73
C PRO A 92 3.83 -7.30 10.68
N PHE A 93 4.38 -6.15 11.07
CA PHE A 93 4.71 -5.08 10.14
C PHE A 93 5.84 -5.50 9.19
N ALA A 94 6.94 -6.03 9.72
CA ALA A 94 8.04 -6.56 8.93
C ALA A 94 7.57 -7.73 8.05
N PHE A 95 6.69 -8.59 8.57
CA PHE A 95 6.13 -9.69 7.81
C PHE A 95 5.39 -9.20 6.55
N PHE A 96 4.55 -8.17 6.66
CA PHE A 96 3.88 -7.58 5.49
C PHE A 96 4.86 -6.99 4.49
N LEU A 97 5.89 -6.29 4.97
CA LEU A 97 6.94 -5.70 4.12
C LEU A 97 7.66 -6.76 3.28
N ASP A 98 7.95 -7.91 3.88
CA ASP A 98 8.73 -8.98 3.24
C ASP A 98 7.88 -9.88 2.34
N ASN A 99 6.60 -10.10 2.69
CA ASN A 99 5.74 -11.11 2.06
C ASN A 99 4.63 -10.52 1.18
N THR A 100 4.50 -9.20 1.08
CA THR A 100 3.54 -8.59 0.15
C THR A 100 4.25 -7.80 -0.96
N PRO A 101 4.00 -8.11 -2.25
CA PRO A 101 4.53 -7.31 -3.35
C PRO A 101 4.13 -5.83 -3.28
N HIS A 102 2.94 -5.55 -2.72
CA HIS A 102 2.39 -4.21 -2.53
C HIS A 102 3.18 -3.40 -1.49
N ALA A 103 3.38 -3.92 -0.27
CA ALA A 103 4.19 -3.26 0.74
C ALA A 103 5.62 -3.07 0.28
N LYS A 104 6.21 -4.13 -0.30
CA LYS A 104 7.56 -4.07 -0.84
C LYS A 104 7.70 -3.01 -1.92
N SER A 105 6.76 -2.89 -2.85
CA SER A 105 6.85 -1.86 -3.90
C SER A 105 6.70 -0.45 -3.34
N ALA A 106 5.81 -0.25 -2.36
CA ALA A 106 5.53 1.06 -1.79
C ALA A 106 6.64 1.56 -0.85
N SER A 107 7.30 0.65 -0.12
CA SER A 107 8.39 1.01 0.79
C SER A 107 9.61 1.59 0.07
N TYR A 108 9.83 1.28 -1.21
CA TYR A 108 10.89 1.91 -2.01
C TYR A 108 10.55 3.33 -2.50
N ILE A 109 9.26 3.71 -2.52
CA ILE A 109 8.84 5.00 -3.09
C ILE A 109 9.52 6.18 -2.37
N PRO A 110 9.53 6.27 -1.02
CA PRO A 110 10.21 7.37 -0.34
C PRO A 110 11.71 7.48 -0.64
N TYR A 111 12.39 6.36 -0.87
CA TYR A 111 13.84 6.34 -1.09
C TYR A 111 14.25 6.63 -2.53
N GLU A 112 13.37 6.38 -3.50
CA GLU A 112 13.68 6.57 -4.92
C GLU A 112 13.29 7.96 -5.45
N PHE A 113 12.43 8.69 -4.74
CA PHE A 113 11.98 10.02 -5.12
C PHE A 113 12.25 11.01 -4.00
N ASP A 114 13.21 11.93 -4.20
CA ASP A 114 13.64 12.91 -3.19
C ASP A 114 12.49 13.73 -2.60
N GLU A 115 11.47 14.00 -3.42
CA GLU A 115 10.24 14.73 -3.07
C GLU A 115 9.41 13.99 -2.00
N LEU A 116 9.66 12.69 -1.82
CA LEU A 116 9.01 11.78 -0.88
C LEU A 116 9.96 11.30 0.22
N ALA A 117 11.21 11.77 0.27
CA ALA A 117 12.23 11.30 1.21
C ALA A 117 11.84 11.51 2.70
N ARG A 118 10.88 12.40 2.95
CA ARG A 118 10.32 12.64 4.28
C ARG A 118 9.19 11.69 4.66
N LEU A 119 8.70 10.86 3.74
CA LEU A 119 7.65 9.90 4.03
C LEU A 119 8.25 8.56 4.47
N TYR A 120 7.53 7.84 5.31
CA TYR A 120 7.81 6.45 5.62
C TYR A 120 6.49 5.68 5.71
N VAL A 121 6.53 4.37 5.46
CA VAL A 121 5.35 3.53 5.66
C VAL A 121 5.12 3.39 7.16
N SER A 122 3.95 3.81 7.64
CA SER A 122 3.62 3.85 9.07
C SER A 122 2.60 2.79 9.48
N ALA A 123 1.75 2.33 8.55
CA ALA A 123 0.79 1.28 8.81
C ALA A 123 0.37 0.53 7.53
N TYR A 124 -0.16 -0.67 7.76
CA TYR A 124 -0.91 -1.45 6.79
C TYR A 124 -2.32 -1.67 7.29
N ASP A 125 -3.30 -1.38 6.44
CA ASP A 125 -4.71 -1.69 6.72
C ASP A 125 -5.27 -2.64 5.67
N TRP A 126 -6.26 -3.44 6.08
CA TRP A 126 -6.99 -4.29 5.14
C TRP A 126 -8.40 -4.53 5.64
N GLY A 127 -9.29 -4.84 4.71
CA GLY A 127 -10.59 -5.40 5.06
C GLY A 127 -10.45 -6.87 5.40
N ASP A 128 -11.00 -7.32 6.54
CA ASP A 128 -10.99 -8.73 6.92
C ASP A 128 -11.63 -9.57 5.80
N PRO A 129 -10.87 -10.46 5.13
CA PRO A 129 -11.36 -11.26 4.01
C PRO A 129 -12.58 -12.13 4.36
N ARG A 130 -12.81 -12.37 5.66
CA ARG A 130 -13.96 -13.14 6.16
C ARG A 130 -15.24 -12.31 6.17
N THR A 131 -15.14 -10.98 6.20
CA THR A 131 -16.29 -10.07 6.32
C THR A 131 -16.47 -9.14 5.14
N VAL A 132 -15.42 -8.88 4.37
CA VAL A 132 -15.49 -7.98 3.19
C VAL A 132 -15.71 -8.76 1.90
N LYS A 133 -16.53 -8.20 1.00
CA LYS A 133 -16.84 -8.80 -0.31
C LYS A 133 -15.65 -8.74 -1.28
N GLU A 134 -14.80 -7.72 -1.13
CA GLU A 134 -13.60 -7.50 -1.92
C GLU A 134 -12.46 -7.16 -0.99
N VAL A 135 -11.38 -7.94 -1.05
CA VAL A 135 -10.18 -7.70 -0.26
C VAL A 135 -9.48 -6.47 -0.81
N TRP A 136 -9.24 -5.50 0.05
CA TRP A 136 -8.41 -4.33 -0.22
C TRP A 136 -7.24 -4.32 0.75
N PHE A 137 -6.13 -3.73 0.33
CA PHE A 137 -4.92 -3.56 1.13
C PHE A 137 -4.44 -2.12 0.99
N ARG A 138 -4.34 -1.41 2.10
CA ARG A 138 -3.93 -0.01 2.18
C ARG A 138 -2.57 0.09 2.85
N ILE A 139 -1.75 0.95 2.29
CA ILE A 139 -0.44 1.33 2.83
C ILE A 139 -0.55 2.80 3.23
N VAL A 140 -0.26 3.08 4.49
CA VAL A 140 -0.31 4.43 5.06
C VAL A 140 1.10 4.98 5.16
N PHE A 141 1.26 6.22 4.74
CA PHE A 141 2.49 6.99 4.85
C PHE A 141 2.34 8.07 5.92
N ASP A 142 3.39 8.26 6.71
CA ASP A 142 3.52 9.39 7.62
C ASP A 142 4.80 10.18 7.35
N ILE A 143 4.86 11.41 7.84
CA ILE A 143 6.02 12.29 7.69
C ILE A 143 7.00 12.00 8.82
N THR A 144 8.25 11.70 8.48
CA THR A 144 9.35 11.68 9.44
C THR A 144 9.42 13.06 10.12
N PRO A 145 9.32 13.12 11.47
CA PRO A 145 9.43 14.38 12.19
C PRO A 145 10.71 15.10 11.79
N SER A 146 10.61 16.38 11.43
CA SER A 146 11.80 17.21 11.25
C SER A 146 12.52 17.30 12.59
N GLN A 147 13.75 16.79 12.64
CA GLN A 147 14.66 16.96 13.78
C GLN A 147 15.01 18.44 13.99
#